data_AF-A0A4Q5C6P1-F1
#
_entry.id   AF-A0A4Q5C6P1-F1
#
_cell.length_a   1.000
_cell.length_b   1.000
_cell.length_c   1.000
_cell.angle_alpha   90.00
_cell.angle_beta   90.00
_cell.angle_gamma   90.00
#
_symmetry.space_group_name_H-M   'P 1'
#
loop_
_entity.id
_entity.type
_entity.pdbx_description
1 polymer ?
#
loop_
_entity_poly.entity_id
_entity_poly.type
_entity_poly.pdbx_seq_one_letter_code
_entity_poly.pdbx_strand_id
1 'polypeptide(L)'
;MRNKLEQKLNELERKLDDGLNELKKLKAKLEAEKLAGLKIGDTFELIGKKWKILDSNENDMLCICMESLGDKTFDSECNKWTSSNLRNYLNTEIYKKICEEIGEENVIEFERNLLSLDGQTEYGACKDFVSLISIDEYRTYRSLIPNFDEWWWMLSPYSTKCNEDSSYVSVVSPVGGINFGNYVNSIGVRPVCIFSSTLFESEDE
;
A
#
# COMPACT_ATOMS: atom_id res chain seq x y z
N MET A 1 40.77 -40.23 -1.33
CA MET A 1 40.05 -39.43 -2.36
C MET A 1 38.76 -38.81 -1.83
N ARG A 2 37.87 -39.55 -1.15
CA ARG A 2 36.60 -39.02 -0.56
C ARG A 2 36.76 -37.71 0.25
N ASN A 3 37.70 -37.68 1.19
CA ASN A 3 37.92 -36.52 2.08
C ASN A 3 38.33 -35.21 1.33
N LYS A 4 39.11 -35.33 0.24
CA LYS A 4 39.50 -34.16 -0.58
C LYS A 4 38.35 -33.64 -1.45
N LEU A 5 37.39 -34.50 -1.79
CA LEU A 5 36.19 -34.13 -2.53
C LEU A 5 35.21 -33.40 -1.62
N GLU A 6 35.00 -33.91 -0.39
CA GLU A 6 34.17 -33.28 0.64
C GLU A 6 34.69 -31.89 1.02
N GLN A 7 36.00 -31.72 1.21
CA GLN A 7 36.59 -30.40 1.47
C GLN A 7 36.32 -29.39 0.35
N LYS A 8 36.45 -29.82 -0.91
CA LYS A 8 36.16 -28.96 -2.06
C LYS A 8 34.67 -28.61 -2.17
N LEU A 9 33.79 -29.56 -1.84
CA LEU A 9 32.36 -29.32 -1.82
C LEU A 9 31.98 -28.28 -0.77
N ASN A 10 32.47 -28.43 0.47
CA ASN A 10 32.22 -27.46 1.53
C ASN A 10 32.79 -26.06 1.19
N GLU A 11 33.95 -26.00 0.52
CA GLU A 11 34.51 -24.72 0.07
C GLU A 11 33.64 -24.05 -1.00
N LEU A 12 33.06 -24.83 -1.92
CA LEU A 12 32.13 -24.34 -2.94
C LEU A 12 30.81 -23.87 -2.33
N GLU A 13 30.23 -24.63 -1.40
CA GLU A 13 29.01 -24.25 -0.68
C GLU A 13 29.20 -22.92 0.05
N ARG A 14 30.32 -22.76 0.78
CA ARG A 14 30.63 -21.50 1.46
C ARG A 14 30.75 -20.33 0.48
N LYS A 15 31.44 -20.51 -0.65
CA LYS A 15 31.57 -19.46 -1.68
C LYS A 15 30.21 -19.08 -2.28
N LEU A 16 29.31 -20.06 -2.44
CA LEU A 16 27.96 -19.81 -2.93
C LEU A 16 27.15 -18.99 -1.94
N ASP A 17 27.20 -19.34 -0.65
CA ASP A 17 26.52 -18.58 0.40
C ASP A 17 27.07 -17.16 0.56
N ASP A 18 28.39 -17.00 0.54
CA ASP A 18 29.05 -15.69 0.58
C ASP A 18 28.60 -14.82 -0.61
N GLY A 19 28.63 -15.37 -1.83
CA GLY A 19 28.18 -14.66 -3.03
C GLY A 19 26.69 -14.31 -3.02
N LEU A 20 25.84 -15.19 -2.48
CA LEU A 20 24.41 -14.92 -2.32
C LEU A 20 24.17 -13.78 -1.33
N ASN A 21 24.94 -13.73 -0.24
CA ASN A 21 24.86 -12.65 0.75
C ASN A 21 25.33 -11.31 0.18
N GLU A 22 26.39 -11.30 -0.63
CA GLU A 22 26.84 -10.09 -1.33
C GLU A 22 25.78 -9.58 -2.33
N LEU A 23 25.18 -10.48 -3.11
CA LEU A 23 24.09 -10.12 -4.03
C LEU A 23 22.89 -9.51 -3.31
N LYS A 24 22.50 -10.06 -2.15
CA LYS A 24 21.42 -9.49 -1.33
C LYS A 24 21.75 -8.07 -0.85
N LYS A 25 22.98 -7.82 -0.40
CA LYS A 25 23.44 -6.50 0.02
C LYS A 25 23.45 -5.49 -1.13
N LEU A 26 23.96 -5.90 -2.29
CA LEU A 26 23.98 -5.06 -3.49
C LEU A 26 22.57 -4.71 -3.96
N LYS A 27 21.65 -5.68 -3.94
CA LYS A 27 20.24 -5.44 -4.26
C LYS A 27 19.63 -4.41 -3.29
N ALA A 28 19.80 -4.60 -1.98
CA ALA A 28 19.27 -3.67 -0.98
C ALA A 28 19.81 -2.25 -1.16
N LYS A 29 21.12 -2.11 -1.42
CA LYS A 29 21.74 -0.81 -1.70
C LYS A 29 21.16 -0.14 -2.94
N LEU A 30 20.99 -0.90 -4.03
CA LEU A 30 20.41 -0.38 -5.27
C LEU A 30 18.95 0.07 -5.07
N GLU A 31 18.15 -0.67 -4.30
CA GLU A 31 16.77 -0.24 -4.01
C GLU A 31 16.74 1.03 -3.15
N ALA A 32 17.62 1.13 -2.15
CA ALA A 32 17.75 2.36 -1.35
C ALA A 32 18.14 3.57 -2.21
N GLU A 33 19.11 3.42 -3.12
CA GLU A 33 19.53 4.48 -4.05
C GLU A 33 18.40 4.96 -4.98
N LYS A 34 17.44 4.09 -5.34
CA LYS A 34 16.28 4.48 -6.18
C LYS A 34 15.26 5.33 -5.42
N LEU A 35 15.16 5.14 -4.10
CA LEU A 35 14.19 5.83 -3.25
C LEU A 35 14.79 7.08 -2.61
N ALA A 36 16.11 7.15 -2.48
CA ALA A 36 16.84 8.26 -1.91
C ALA A 36 16.50 9.61 -2.56
N GLY A 37 16.21 10.60 -1.72
CA GLY A 37 15.97 11.99 -2.11
C GLY A 37 14.60 12.28 -2.70
N LEU A 38 13.70 11.29 -2.83
CA LEU A 38 12.34 11.51 -3.31
C LEU A 38 11.50 12.31 -2.31
N LYS A 39 10.64 13.17 -2.83
CA LYS A 39 9.84 14.14 -2.06
C LYS A 39 8.36 14.04 -2.41
N ILE A 40 7.53 14.78 -1.67
CA ILE A 40 6.10 14.91 -1.96
C ILE A 40 5.89 15.25 -3.46
N GLY A 41 5.04 14.47 -4.12
CA GLY A 41 4.73 14.58 -5.54
C GLY A 41 5.54 13.66 -6.45
N ASP A 42 6.73 13.22 -6.00
CA ASP A 42 7.56 12.28 -6.74
C ASP A 42 6.94 10.88 -6.76
N THR A 43 7.44 10.08 -7.72
CA THR A 43 6.94 8.73 -7.96
C THR A 43 8.06 7.72 -7.97
N PHE A 44 7.79 6.54 -7.45
CA PHE A 44 8.71 5.41 -7.40
C PHE A 44 8.03 4.11 -7.82
N GLU A 45 8.79 3.04 -7.94
CA GLU A 45 8.27 1.70 -8.21
C GLU A 45 8.35 0.85 -6.94
N LEU A 46 7.27 0.12 -6.65
CA LEU A 46 7.17 -0.83 -5.55
C LEU A 46 6.16 -1.90 -5.95
N ILE A 47 6.45 -3.18 -5.69
CA ILE A 47 5.65 -4.36 -6.09
C ILE A 47 5.31 -4.38 -7.59
N GLY A 48 6.22 -3.86 -8.43
CA GLY A 48 6.04 -3.74 -9.88
C GLY A 48 4.96 -2.76 -10.30
N LYS A 49 4.65 -1.78 -9.43
CA LYS A 49 3.63 -0.74 -9.64
C LYS A 49 4.22 0.63 -9.36
N LYS A 50 3.70 1.64 -10.06
CA LYS A 50 4.06 3.03 -9.78
C LYS A 50 3.33 3.55 -8.55
N TRP A 51 4.06 4.16 -7.62
CA TRP A 51 3.55 4.82 -6.42
C TRP A 51 3.86 6.30 -6.44
N LYS A 52 3.13 7.09 -5.65
CA LYS A 52 3.36 8.53 -5.47
C LYS A 52 3.35 8.90 -3.99
N ILE A 53 4.29 9.76 -3.60
CA ILE A 53 4.34 10.36 -2.26
C ILE A 53 3.31 11.50 -2.21
N LEU A 54 2.34 11.39 -1.32
CA LEU A 54 1.26 12.36 -1.12
C LEU A 54 1.56 13.35 0.00
N ASP A 55 2.21 12.88 1.06
CA ASP A 55 2.55 13.68 2.24
C ASP A 55 3.78 13.11 2.95
N SER A 56 4.39 13.92 3.79
CA SER A 56 5.56 13.55 4.58
C SER A 56 5.52 14.22 5.95
N ASN A 57 5.85 13.49 7.00
CA ASN A 57 6.23 14.05 8.30
C ASN A 57 7.70 13.68 8.62
N GLU A 58 8.17 13.94 9.85
CA GLU A 58 9.57 13.67 10.24
C GLU A 58 9.99 12.20 10.02
N ASN A 59 9.09 11.23 10.24
CA ASN A 59 9.43 9.80 10.25
C ASN A 59 8.70 8.99 9.17
N ASP A 60 7.69 9.56 8.52
CA ASP A 60 6.71 8.82 7.74
C ASP A 60 6.40 9.49 6.39
N MET A 61 6.21 8.66 5.37
CA MET A 61 5.83 9.05 4.01
C MET A 61 4.50 8.39 3.64
N LEU A 62 3.45 9.20 3.45
CA LEU A 62 2.15 8.73 2.98
C LEU A 62 2.19 8.54 1.47
N CYS A 63 1.98 7.32 1.00
CA CYS A 63 2.10 6.97 -0.42
C CYS A 63 0.83 6.31 -0.95
N ILE A 64 0.49 6.57 -2.22
CA ILE A 64 -0.61 5.91 -2.94
C ILE A 64 -0.09 5.19 -4.18
N CYS A 65 -0.66 4.02 -4.46
CA CYS A 65 -0.40 3.28 -5.69
C CYS A 65 -1.14 3.91 -6.88
N MET A 66 -0.38 4.37 -7.86
CA MET A 66 -0.83 5.06 -9.08
C MET A 66 -1.28 4.10 -10.18
N GLU A 67 -1.08 2.80 -10.00
CA GLU A 67 -1.59 1.77 -10.89
C GLU A 67 -2.50 0.82 -10.12
N SER A 68 -3.68 0.52 -10.66
CA SER A 68 -4.63 -0.40 -10.01
C SER A 68 -4.00 -1.79 -9.82
N LEU A 69 -4.28 -2.40 -8.66
CA LEU A 69 -3.99 -3.81 -8.39
C LEU A 69 -4.99 -4.77 -9.04
N GLY A 70 -5.83 -4.25 -9.93
CA GLY A 70 -6.94 -4.95 -10.56
C GLY A 70 -8.26 -4.74 -9.83
N ASP A 71 -9.34 -5.10 -10.52
CA ASP A 71 -10.69 -4.93 -9.98
C ASP A 71 -11.00 -6.00 -8.93
N LYS A 72 -11.55 -5.56 -7.80
CA LYS A 72 -11.98 -6.44 -6.71
C LYS A 72 -13.29 -5.97 -6.13
N THR A 73 -14.05 -6.91 -5.56
CA THR A 73 -15.16 -6.56 -4.68
C THR A 73 -14.62 -5.98 -3.39
N PHE A 74 -15.37 -5.05 -2.80
CA PHE A 74 -15.04 -4.53 -1.48
C PHE A 74 -15.26 -5.61 -0.44
N ASP A 75 -16.45 -6.23 -0.47
CA ASP A 75 -16.82 -7.31 0.44
C ASP A 75 -17.86 -8.25 -0.18
N SER A 76 -18.32 -9.26 0.57
CA SER A 76 -19.48 -10.09 0.21
C SER A 76 -20.74 -9.82 1.05
N GLU A 77 -20.62 -9.11 2.18
CA GLU A 77 -21.73 -8.91 3.13
C GLU A 77 -22.15 -7.45 3.29
N CYS A 78 -21.18 -6.52 3.45
CA CYS A 78 -21.52 -5.12 3.71
C CYS A 78 -20.38 -4.13 3.39
N ASN A 79 -20.69 -2.84 3.48
CA ASN A 79 -19.75 -1.74 3.29
C ASN A 79 -18.81 -1.47 4.49
N LYS A 80 -18.72 -2.37 5.48
CA LYS A 80 -17.88 -2.17 6.67
C LYS A 80 -16.43 -2.62 6.41
N TRP A 81 -15.50 -1.67 6.35
CA TRP A 81 -14.08 -1.93 6.05
C TRP A 81 -13.43 -3.01 6.93
N THR A 82 -13.63 -2.94 8.26
CA THR A 82 -12.93 -3.82 9.22
C THR A 82 -13.15 -5.31 8.98
N SER A 83 -14.30 -5.68 8.42
CA SER A 83 -14.70 -7.06 8.12
C SER A 83 -14.59 -7.41 6.64
N SER A 84 -14.11 -6.48 5.82
CA SER A 84 -14.17 -6.63 4.36
C SER A 84 -13.13 -7.62 3.82
N ASN A 85 -13.54 -8.39 2.82
CA ASN A 85 -12.63 -9.25 2.06
C ASN A 85 -11.46 -8.47 1.42
N LEU A 86 -11.71 -7.23 0.97
CA LEU A 86 -10.68 -6.38 0.37
C LEU A 86 -9.60 -5.99 1.40
N ARG A 87 -9.99 -5.61 2.64
CA ARG A 87 -9.04 -5.33 3.73
C ARG A 87 -8.15 -6.54 4.03
N ASN A 88 -8.75 -7.73 4.06
CA ASN A 88 -8.00 -8.97 4.28
C ASN A 88 -6.98 -9.21 3.16
N TYR A 89 -7.37 -9.05 1.89
CA TYR A 89 -6.45 -9.15 0.75
C TYR A 89 -5.27 -8.16 0.87
N LEU A 90 -5.55 -6.89 1.20
CA LEU A 90 -4.52 -5.87 1.33
C LEU A 90 -3.55 -6.15 2.48
N ASN A 91 -4.05 -6.51 3.67
CA ASN A 91 -3.22 -6.73 4.86
C ASN A 91 -2.63 -8.14 4.96
N THR A 92 -2.81 -9.00 3.94
CA THR A 92 -2.18 -10.32 3.87
C THR A 92 -1.29 -10.42 2.63
N GLU A 93 -1.87 -10.54 1.45
CA GLU A 93 -1.13 -10.76 0.21
C GLU A 93 -0.30 -9.54 -0.18
N ILE A 94 -0.90 -8.35 -0.19
CA ILE A 94 -0.21 -7.13 -0.64
C ILE A 94 0.82 -6.68 0.39
N TYR A 95 0.46 -6.68 1.67
CA TYR A 95 1.40 -6.41 2.76
C TYR A 95 2.64 -7.30 2.65
N LYS A 96 2.45 -8.62 2.51
CA LYS A 96 3.57 -9.56 2.35
C LYS A 96 4.49 -9.21 1.17
N LYS A 97 3.92 -8.88 0.00
CA LYS A 97 4.72 -8.51 -1.19
C LYS A 97 5.52 -7.23 -0.97
N ILE A 98 4.94 -6.24 -0.28
CA ILE A 98 5.63 -4.99 0.06
C ILE A 98 6.80 -5.31 1.01
N CYS A 99 6.56 -6.07 2.07
CA CYS A 99 7.59 -6.43 3.04
C CYS A 99 8.72 -7.27 2.43
N GLU A 100 8.43 -8.15 1.47
CA GLU A 100 9.44 -8.89 0.72
C GLU A 100 10.38 -7.99 -0.12
N GLU A 101 9.93 -6.78 -0.47
CA GLU A 101 10.70 -5.83 -1.29
C GLU A 101 11.45 -4.80 -0.45
N ILE A 102 10.80 -4.23 0.58
CA ILE A 102 11.36 -3.12 1.37
C ILE A 102 11.56 -3.44 2.86
N GLY A 103 11.26 -4.66 3.33
CA GLY A 103 11.34 -5.00 4.76
C GLY A 103 10.09 -4.61 5.55
N GLU A 104 9.78 -5.38 6.59
CA GLU A 104 8.61 -5.15 7.45
C GLU A 104 8.76 -3.89 8.30
N GLU A 105 9.98 -3.60 8.74
CA GLU A 105 10.34 -2.43 9.55
C GLU A 105 10.06 -1.09 8.87
N ASN A 106 9.95 -1.10 7.53
CA ASN A 106 9.72 0.09 6.73
C ASN A 106 8.24 0.30 6.37
N VAL A 107 7.33 -0.60 6.80
CA VAL A 107 5.88 -0.46 6.59
C VAL A 107 5.23 -0.13 7.93
N ILE A 108 4.70 1.09 8.04
CA ILE A 108 4.23 1.63 9.31
C ILE A 108 2.73 1.36 9.47
N GLU A 109 2.33 0.78 10.60
CA GLU A 109 0.91 0.64 10.96
C GLU A 109 0.33 2.02 11.29
N PHE A 110 -0.84 2.33 10.73
CA PHE A 110 -1.46 3.64 10.92
C PHE A 110 -2.96 3.56 11.15
N GLU A 111 -3.49 4.55 11.87
CA GLU A 111 -4.90 4.64 12.19
C GLU A 111 -5.71 5.09 10.97
N ARG A 112 -6.88 4.47 10.80
CA ARG A 112 -7.86 4.76 9.75
C ARG A 112 -9.18 5.15 10.39
N ASN A 113 -9.61 6.38 10.16
CA ASN A 113 -10.94 6.82 10.53
C ASN A 113 -11.96 6.36 9.48
N LEU A 114 -12.97 5.59 9.89
CA LEU A 114 -14.00 5.02 9.01
C LEU A 114 -15.24 5.91 8.92
N LEU A 115 -15.02 7.24 8.95
CA LEU A 115 -16.04 8.25 8.74
C LEU A 115 -16.68 8.07 7.35
N SER A 116 -18.00 8.02 7.32
CA SER A 116 -18.75 7.94 6.06
C SER A 116 -18.78 9.28 5.33
N LEU A 117 -19.12 9.25 4.04
CA LEU A 117 -19.26 10.46 3.22
C LEU A 117 -20.25 11.48 3.81
N ASP A 118 -21.33 11.00 4.43
CA ASP A 118 -22.35 11.80 5.11
C ASP A 118 -22.05 12.10 6.59
N GLY A 119 -20.84 11.76 7.07
CA GLY A 119 -20.34 12.16 8.39
C GLY A 119 -20.75 11.26 9.57
N GLN A 120 -21.23 10.05 9.30
CA GLN A 120 -21.59 9.06 10.32
C GLN A 120 -20.35 8.33 10.84
N THR A 121 -20.38 7.94 12.12
CA THR A 121 -19.18 7.49 12.87
C THR A 121 -19.30 6.07 13.44
N GLU A 122 -20.37 5.34 13.17
CA GLU A 122 -20.67 4.05 13.82
C GLU A 122 -19.66 2.96 13.49
N TYR A 123 -18.94 3.08 12.38
CA TYR A 123 -17.87 2.14 12.01
C TYR A 123 -16.56 2.41 12.75
N GLY A 124 -16.41 3.56 13.40
CA GLY A 124 -15.30 3.90 14.28
C GLY A 124 -13.97 4.05 13.54
N ALA A 125 -12.90 3.50 14.12
CA ALA A 125 -11.56 3.53 13.57
C ALA A 125 -10.92 2.14 13.62
N CYS A 126 -9.90 1.93 12.81
CA CYS A 126 -9.06 0.73 12.85
C CYS A 126 -7.60 1.07 12.59
N LYS A 127 -6.74 0.06 12.65
CA LYS A 127 -5.34 0.17 12.24
C LYS A 127 -5.05 -0.81 11.11
N ASP A 128 -4.30 -0.34 10.12
CA ASP A 128 -3.89 -1.10 8.95
C ASP A 128 -2.43 -0.81 8.60
N PHE A 129 -1.76 -1.75 7.93
CA PHE A 129 -0.50 -1.49 7.23
C PHE A 129 -0.71 -1.10 5.77
N VAL A 130 -1.75 -1.68 5.15
CA VAL A 130 -2.16 -1.39 3.78
C VAL A 130 -3.65 -1.08 3.80
N SER A 131 -4.01 0.13 3.38
CA SER A 131 -5.40 0.62 3.41
C SER A 131 -5.80 1.25 2.08
N LEU A 132 -6.94 1.93 2.06
CA LEU A 132 -7.39 2.77 0.95
C LEU A 132 -7.39 4.23 1.38
N ILE A 133 -7.40 5.15 0.42
CA ILE A 133 -7.52 6.59 0.71
C ILE A 133 -8.91 6.90 1.27
N SER A 134 -8.99 7.76 2.29
CA SER A 134 -10.25 8.31 2.77
C SER A 134 -10.73 9.47 1.89
N ILE A 135 -11.98 9.88 2.05
CA ILE A 135 -12.49 11.08 1.35
C ILE A 135 -11.71 12.34 1.73
N ASP A 136 -11.41 12.51 3.01
CA ASP A 136 -10.73 13.71 3.50
C ASP A 136 -9.28 13.77 3.02
N GLU A 137 -8.58 12.64 3.01
CA GLU A 137 -7.25 12.53 2.40
C GLU A 137 -7.31 12.81 0.90
N TYR A 138 -8.28 12.23 0.18
CA TYR A 138 -8.42 12.48 -1.25
C TYR A 138 -8.64 13.95 -1.56
N ARG A 139 -9.45 14.66 -0.75
CA ARG A 139 -9.67 16.11 -0.89
C ARG A 139 -8.41 16.91 -0.57
N THR A 140 -7.66 16.50 0.45
CA THR A 140 -6.42 17.15 0.87
C THR A 140 -5.33 17.03 -0.20
N TYR A 141 -5.13 15.83 -0.75
CA TYR A 141 -4.07 15.53 -1.71
C TYR A 141 -4.55 15.55 -3.17
N ARG A 142 -5.73 16.11 -3.43
CA ARG A 142 -6.39 16.04 -4.75
C ARG A 142 -5.53 16.55 -5.90
N SER A 143 -4.72 17.59 -5.64
CA SER A 143 -3.84 18.20 -6.64
C SER A 143 -2.71 17.27 -7.10
N LEU A 144 -2.34 16.27 -6.30
CA LEU A 144 -1.26 15.33 -6.60
C LEU A 144 -1.77 14.06 -7.31
N ILE A 145 -3.05 13.75 -7.17
CA ILE A 145 -3.68 12.54 -7.72
C ILE A 145 -4.33 12.88 -9.08
N PRO A 146 -3.89 12.29 -10.20
CA PRO A 146 -4.53 12.50 -11.48
C PRO A 146 -5.88 11.78 -11.54
N ASN A 147 -6.65 12.07 -12.58
CA ASN A 147 -7.77 11.23 -12.93
C ASN A 147 -7.26 9.91 -13.53
N PHE A 148 -7.96 8.82 -13.22
CA PHE A 148 -7.71 7.50 -13.79
C PHE A 148 -8.88 7.12 -14.70
N ASP A 149 -8.66 6.21 -15.65
CA ASP A 149 -9.70 5.84 -16.62
C ASP A 149 -10.80 4.98 -15.97
N GLU A 150 -10.46 4.28 -14.89
CA GLU A 150 -11.35 3.40 -14.14
C GLU A 150 -11.90 4.03 -12.86
N TRP A 151 -13.03 3.47 -12.41
CA TRP A 151 -13.54 3.70 -11.07
C TRP A 151 -12.65 3.00 -10.06
N TRP A 152 -12.47 3.58 -8.88
CA TRP A 152 -11.69 2.96 -7.81
C TRP A 152 -12.29 3.18 -6.42
N TRP A 153 -12.05 2.19 -5.56
CA TRP A 153 -12.58 2.17 -4.19
C TRP A 153 -11.91 3.22 -3.29
N MET A 154 -12.71 3.79 -2.39
CA MET A 154 -12.22 4.57 -1.24
C MET A 154 -12.41 3.77 0.05
N LEU A 155 -11.72 4.19 1.11
CA LEU A 155 -11.91 3.66 2.46
C LEU A 155 -13.29 4.01 3.02
N SER A 156 -13.72 5.26 2.80
CA SER A 156 -14.90 5.81 3.43
C SER A 156 -16.18 5.14 2.91
N PRO A 157 -17.03 4.58 3.78
CA PRO A 157 -18.35 4.11 3.36
C PRO A 157 -19.20 5.28 2.85
N TYR A 158 -20.19 5.00 2.01
CA TYR A 158 -21.07 6.07 1.51
C TYR A 158 -22.03 6.56 2.61
N SER A 159 -22.60 5.63 3.36
CA SER A 159 -23.34 5.87 4.61
C SER A 159 -23.24 4.63 5.51
N THR A 160 -24.01 4.57 6.60
CA THR A 160 -23.99 3.47 7.58
C THR A 160 -25.39 2.98 7.90
N LYS A 161 -25.45 1.90 8.70
CA LYS A 161 -26.70 1.27 9.14
C LYS A 161 -27.67 2.23 9.84
N CYS A 162 -27.19 3.37 10.35
CA CYS A 162 -28.01 4.43 10.93
C CYS A 162 -29.03 4.98 9.92
N ASN A 163 -28.67 5.01 8.63
CA ASN A 163 -29.53 5.42 7.52
C ASN A 163 -30.06 4.23 6.70
N GLU A 164 -30.12 3.04 7.31
CA GLU A 164 -30.50 1.79 6.63
C GLU A 164 -29.60 1.42 5.44
N ASP A 165 -28.37 1.97 5.38
CA ASP A 165 -27.38 1.66 4.35
C ASP A 165 -26.21 0.83 4.90
N SER A 166 -26.08 -0.40 4.42
CA SER A 166 -24.86 -1.18 4.61
C SER A 166 -24.31 -1.71 3.29
N SER A 167 -24.72 -1.10 2.18
CA SER A 167 -24.50 -1.60 0.83
C SER A 167 -23.46 -0.79 0.06
N TYR A 168 -23.39 0.52 0.31
CA TYR A 168 -22.63 1.42 -0.54
C TYR A 168 -21.31 1.90 0.08
N VAL A 169 -20.27 1.85 -0.72
CA VAL A 169 -18.93 2.37 -0.41
C VAL A 169 -18.66 3.53 -1.34
N SER A 170 -17.93 4.54 -0.87
CA SER A 170 -17.55 5.66 -1.72
C SER A 170 -16.53 5.22 -2.77
N VAL A 171 -16.68 5.75 -3.98
CA VAL A 171 -15.78 5.50 -5.10
C VAL A 171 -15.40 6.81 -5.76
N VAL A 172 -14.24 6.83 -6.41
CA VAL A 172 -13.84 7.93 -7.27
C VAL A 172 -14.11 7.54 -8.72
N SER A 173 -14.84 8.40 -9.43
CA SER A 173 -15.13 8.25 -10.86
C SER A 173 -13.94 8.67 -11.73
N PRO A 174 -13.94 8.30 -13.03
CA PRO A 174 -12.87 8.71 -13.94
C PRO A 174 -12.70 10.21 -14.13
N VAL A 175 -13.71 11.01 -13.80
CA VAL A 175 -13.62 12.48 -13.82
C VAL A 175 -13.11 13.07 -12.50
N GLY A 176 -12.80 12.22 -11.51
CA GLY A 176 -12.33 12.61 -10.18
C GLY A 176 -13.45 13.03 -9.22
N GLY A 177 -14.71 12.77 -9.56
CA GLY A 177 -15.87 13.01 -8.69
C GLY A 177 -16.15 11.82 -7.78
N ILE A 178 -16.59 12.09 -6.54
CA ILE A 178 -16.99 11.06 -5.58
C ILE A 178 -18.41 10.57 -5.91
N ASN A 179 -18.62 9.25 -5.86
CA ASN A 179 -19.91 8.59 -6.07
C ASN A 179 -20.03 7.39 -5.11
N PHE A 180 -21.04 6.54 -5.32
CA PHE A 180 -21.21 5.28 -4.61
C PHE A 180 -21.02 4.06 -5.52
N GLY A 181 -20.45 2.99 -4.97
CA GLY A 181 -20.43 1.66 -5.54
C GLY A 181 -21.01 0.65 -4.55
N ASN A 182 -21.73 -0.35 -5.04
CA ASN A 182 -22.21 -1.45 -4.18
C ASN A 182 -21.02 -2.35 -3.80
N TYR A 183 -20.90 -2.79 -2.55
CA TYR A 183 -19.75 -3.56 -2.06
C TYR A 183 -19.42 -4.82 -2.89
N VAL A 184 -20.39 -5.40 -3.62
CA VAL A 184 -20.18 -6.55 -4.53
C VAL A 184 -19.68 -6.19 -5.93
N ASN A 185 -19.62 -4.91 -6.28
CA ASN A 185 -19.11 -4.48 -7.59
C ASN A 185 -17.61 -4.76 -7.67
N SER A 186 -17.10 -5.11 -8.85
CA SER A 186 -15.66 -5.20 -9.08
C SER A 186 -15.14 -3.85 -9.54
N ILE A 187 -14.35 -3.18 -8.71
CA ILE A 187 -13.86 -1.81 -8.91
C ILE A 187 -12.36 -1.76 -8.59
N GLY A 188 -11.63 -0.83 -9.22
CA GLY A 188 -10.18 -0.74 -9.13
C GLY A 188 -9.67 -0.50 -7.69
N VAL A 189 -8.52 -1.08 -7.38
CA VAL A 189 -7.91 -1.04 -6.04
C VAL A 189 -6.59 -0.28 -6.09
N ARG A 190 -6.50 0.80 -5.30
CA ARG A 190 -5.33 1.68 -5.24
C ARG A 190 -4.93 1.85 -3.77
N PRO A 191 -4.03 0.99 -3.25
CA PRO A 191 -3.68 1.01 -1.85
C PRO A 191 -2.95 2.29 -1.44
N VAL A 192 -3.09 2.60 -0.16
CA VAL A 192 -2.36 3.63 0.56
C VAL A 192 -1.57 2.97 1.69
N CYS A 193 -0.31 3.38 1.82
CA CYS A 193 0.61 2.90 2.84
C CYS A 193 1.36 4.09 3.46
N ILE A 194 1.82 3.90 4.69
CA ILE A 194 2.82 4.76 5.30
C ILE A 194 4.14 4.00 5.33
N PHE A 195 5.18 4.60 4.75
CA PHE A 195 6.53 4.06 4.75
C PHE A 195 7.46 4.90 5.62
N SER A 196 8.48 4.28 6.20
CA SER A 196 9.51 5.02 6.94
C SER A 196 10.21 6.03 6.02
N SER A 197 10.37 7.27 6.49
CA SER A 197 11.10 8.33 5.78
C SER A 197 12.57 7.95 5.53
N THR A 198 13.15 7.09 6.37
CA THR A 198 14.53 6.59 6.23
C THR A 198 14.80 5.89 4.89
N LEU A 199 13.77 5.32 4.25
CA LEU A 199 13.88 4.75 2.90
C LEU A 199 14.19 5.81 1.83
N PHE A 200 13.85 7.07 2.10
CA PHE A 200 13.91 8.18 1.15
C PHE A 200 14.99 9.20 1.54
N GLU A 201 15.69 8.99 2.65
CA GLU A 201 16.85 9.80 3.02
C GLU A 201 18.00 9.49 2.06
N SER A 202 18.65 10.53 1.55
CA SER A 202 19.93 10.35 0.87
C SER A 202 21.02 10.08 1.91
N GLU A 203 21.94 9.15 1.63
CA GLU A 203 23.20 9.11 2.38
C GLU A 203 23.88 10.47 2.21
N ASP A 204 23.99 11.24 3.30
CA ASP A 204 24.74 12.50 3.31
C ASP A 204 26.20 12.20 2.92
N GLU A 205 26.69 12.84 1.85
CA GLU A 205 28.09 12.76 1.39
C GLU A 205 29.10 13.33 2.40
#